data_AF-A0AAX3PK19-F1
#
_entry.id   AF-A0AAX3PK19-F1
#
_cell.length_a   1.000
_cell.length_b   1.000
_cell.length_c   1.000
_cell.angle_alpha   90.00
_cell.angle_beta   90.00
_cell.angle_gamma   90.00
#
_symmetry.space_group_name_H-M   'P 1'
#
loop_
_entity.id
_entity.type
_entity.pdbx_description
1 polymer ?
#
loop_
_entity_poly.entity_id
_entity_poly.type
_entity_poly.pdbx_seq_one_letter_code
_entity_poly.pdbx_strand_id
1 'polypeptide(L)'
;MLDFWYSARCSREMKVIISILTCVIIYYCATIEKLSPAFTVICLAIGISTHLLRMLGLKIAQQNVYAQGFKILFSIYPLLALMLLMAFLPAQHKILTSIQAVGFAALGLFIMSIYQNRAKRFD
;
A
#
# COMPACT_ATOMS: atom_id res chain seq x y z
N MET A 1 3.58 -10.47 5.66
CA MET A 1 4.09 -9.07 5.51
C MET A 1 3.13 -8.06 6.12
N LEU A 2 1.88 -7.98 5.66
CA LEU A 2 0.90 -7.04 6.22
C LEU A 2 0.70 -7.25 7.74
N ASP A 3 0.68 -8.47 8.26
CA ASP A 3 0.49 -8.72 9.70
C ASP A 3 1.52 -8.05 10.60
N PHE A 4 2.78 -7.92 10.15
CA PHE A 4 3.81 -7.19 10.89
C PHE A 4 3.46 -5.71 11.02
N TRP A 5 3.00 -5.08 9.93
CA TRP A 5 2.62 -3.66 9.91
C TRP A 5 1.46 -3.34 10.86
N TYR A 6 0.53 -4.26 11.07
CA TYR A 6 -0.61 -4.07 11.99
C TYR A 6 -0.36 -4.67 13.38
N SER A 7 0.80 -5.30 13.60
CA SER A 7 1.15 -5.83 14.91
C SER A 7 1.48 -4.72 15.91
N ALA A 8 1.35 -5.02 17.21
CA ALA A 8 1.75 -4.12 18.29
C ALA A 8 3.26 -3.76 18.27
N ARG A 9 4.08 -4.53 17.53
CA ARG A 9 5.52 -4.24 17.37
C ARG A 9 5.77 -3.03 16.46
N CYS A 10 4.83 -2.71 15.56
CA CYS A 10 4.95 -1.58 14.65
C CYS A 10 4.26 -0.35 15.26
N SER A 11 5.03 0.44 16.01
CA SER A 11 4.55 1.68 16.65
C SER A 11 4.15 2.73 15.61
N ARG A 12 3.32 3.69 16.02
CA ARG A 12 2.90 4.79 15.15
C ARG A 12 4.09 5.58 14.60
N GLU A 13 5.07 5.86 15.46
CA GLU A 13 6.27 6.61 15.09
C GLU A 13 7.09 5.87 14.02
N MET A 14 7.23 4.54 14.13
CA MET A 14 7.87 3.74 13.08
C MET A 14 7.12 3.85 11.74
N LYS A 15 5.78 3.81 11.75
CA LYS A 15 4.97 3.95 10.52
C LYS A 15 5.18 5.31 9.85
N VAL A 16 5.25 6.37 10.65
CA VAL A 16 5.52 7.74 10.15
C VAL A 16 6.92 7.83 9.57
N ILE A 17 7.95 7.32 10.26
CA ILE A 17 9.34 7.30 9.76
C ILE A 17 9.42 6.56 8.43
N ILE A 18 8.83 5.36 8.34
CA ILE A 18 8.81 4.57 7.10
C ILE A 18 8.07 5.33 5.98
N SER A 19 7.00 6.05 6.29
CA SER A 19 6.27 6.86 5.32
C SER A 19 7.12 8.02 4.79
N ILE A 20 7.84 8.71 5.66
CA ILE A 20 8.76 9.80 5.28
C ILE A 20 9.88 9.25 4.39
N LEU A 21 10.52 8.15 4.78
CA LEU A 21 11.57 7.51 3.97
C LEU A 21 11.05 7.12 2.58
N THR A 22 9.82 6.61 2.51
CA THR A 22 9.17 6.27 1.23
C THR A 22 8.97 7.52 0.37
N CYS A 23 8.52 8.64 0.95
CA CYS A 23 8.41 9.92 0.24
C CYS A 23 9.76 10.41 -0.29
N VAL A 24 10.83 10.30 0.50
CA VAL A 24 12.19 10.70 0.09
C VAL A 24 12.67 9.88 -1.10
N ILE A 25 12.48 8.56 -1.06
CA ILE A 25 12.85 7.66 -2.17
C ILE A 25 12.07 8.01 -3.44
N ILE A 26 10.74 8.20 -3.33
CA ILE A 26 9.90 8.59 -4.47
C ILE A 26 10.38 9.92 -5.04
N TYR A 27 10.63 10.92 -4.19
CA TYR A 27 11.10 12.23 -4.60
C TYR A 27 12.43 12.13 -5.36
N TYR A 28 13.39 11.37 -4.82
CA TYR A 28 14.66 11.13 -5.48
C TYR A 28 14.50 10.47 -6.84
N CYS A 29 13.66 9.45 -6.98
CA CYS A 29 13.41 8.85 -8.29
C CYS A 29 12.73 9.85 -9.25
N ALA A 30 11.85 10.72 -8.73
CA ALA A 30 11.08 11.68 -9.51
C ALA A 30 11.91 12.85 -10.05
N THR A 31 13.11 13.10 -9.51
CA THR A 31 14.05 14.05 -10.11
C THR A 31 14.69 13.53 -11.39
N ILE A 32 14.74 12.21 -11.57
CA ILE A 32 15.31 11.55 -12.75
C ILE A 32 14.22 11.30 -13.79
N GLU A 33 13.18 10.55 -13.44
CA GLU A 33 12.00 10.33 -14.28
C GLU A 33 10.74 10.25 -13.43
N LYS A 34 9.71 10.99 -13.82
CA LYS A 34 8.44 11.02 -13.09
C LYS A 34 7.51 9.92 -13.60
N LEU A 35 6.96 9.14 -12.67
CA LEU A 35 5.84 8.26 -12.98
C LEU A 35 4.66 9.10 -13.49
N SER A 36 4.01 8.63 -14.57
CA SER A 36 2.84 9.30 -15.12
C SER A 36 1.75 9.50 -14.05
N PRO A 37 1.08 10.66 -14.01
CA PRO A 37 0.01 10.93 -13.04
C PRO A 37 -1.06 9.85 -12.99
N ALA A 38 -1.41 9.26 -14.14
CA ALA A 38 -2.38 8.17 -14.23
C ALA A 38 -1.91 6.93 -13.44
N PHE A 39 -0.66 6.50 -13.65
CA PHE A 39 -0.08 5.37 -12.92
C PHE A 39 0.07 5.68 -11.43
N THR A 40 0.43 6.91 -11.06
CA THR A 40 0.51 7.35 -9.66
C THR A 40 -0.83 7.18 -8.95
N VAL A 41 -1.93 7.65 -9.55
CA VAL A 41 -3.28 7.51 -9.00
C VAL A 41 -3.66 6.04 -8.85
N ILE A 42 -3.38 5.21 -9.87
CA ILE A 42 -3.67 3.77 -9.80
C ILE A 42 -2.87 3.09 -8.68
N CYS A 43 -1.58 3.42 -8.53
CA CYS A 43 -0.75 2.86 -7.46
C CYS A 43 -1.29 3.23 -6.08
N LEU A 44 -1.64 4.51 -5.87
CA LEU A 44 -2.28 4.96 -4.63
C LEU A 44 -3.59 4.21 -4.37
N ALA A 45 -4.43 4.05 -5.39
CA ALA A 45 -5.69 3.32 -5.29
C ALA A 45 -5.48 1.85 -4.91
N ILE A 46 -4.46 1.18 -5.44
CA ILE A 46 -4.07 -0.20 -5.04
C ILE A 46 -3.69 -0.22 -3.55
N GLY A 47 -2.89 0.73 -3.09
CA GLY A 47 -2.51 0.85 -1.68
C GLY A 47 -3.70 1.01 -0.74
N ILE A 48 -4.61 1.92 -1.09
CA ILE A 48 -5.83 2.18 -0.34
C ILE A 48 -6.75 0.95 -0.35
N SER A 49 -6.99 0.35 -1.52
CA SER A 49 -7.87 -0.81 -1.64
C SER A 49 -7.32 -2.01 -0.86
N THR A 50 -6.00 -2.19 -0.80
CA THR A 50 -5.35 -3.21 0.05
C THR A 50 -5.69 -3.04 1.52
N HIS A 51 -5.68 -1.81 2.04
CA HIS A 51 -6.09 -1.51 3.41
C HIS A 51 -7.57 -1.83 3.63
N LEU A 52 -8.44 -1.40 2.71
CA LEU A 52 -9.89 -1.66 2.78
C LEU A 52 -10.21 -3.16 2.74
N LEU A 53 -9.61 -3.90 1.81
CA LEU A 53 -9.77 -5.35 1.67
C LEU A 53 -9.31 -6.08 2.93
N ARG A 54 -8.22 -5.63 3.56
CA ARG A 54 -7.82 -6.17 4.86
C ARG A 54 -8.89 -5.96 5.94
N MET A 55 -9.46 -4.76 6.04
CA MET A 55 -10.51 -4.48 7.01
C MET A 55 -11.77 -5.32 6.76
N LEU A 56 -12.17 -5.47 5.49
CA LEU A 56 -13.28 -6.34 5.10
C LEU A 56 -12.98 -7.80 5.41
N GLY A 57 -11.77 -8.27 5.13
CA GLY A 57 -11.33 -9.63 5.45
C GLY A 57 -11.38 -9.95 6.94
N LEU A 58 -10.99 -9.01 7.80
CA LEU A 58 -11.11 -9.18 9.25
C LEU A 58 -12.58 -9.31 9.70
N LYS A 59 -13.50 -8.57 9.08
CA LYS A 59 -14.94 -8.67 9.38
C LYS A 59 -15.55 -9.99 8.88
N ILE A 60 -15.22 -10.39 7.65
CA ILE A 60 -15.74 -11.63 7.03
C ILE A 60 -15.20 -12.87 7.76
N ALA A 61 -13.94 -12.84 8.20
CA ALA A 61 -13.29 -13.98 8.85
C ALA A 61 -13.93 -14.38 10.19
N GLN A 62 -14.64 -13.47 10.86
CA GLN A 62 -15.35 -13.79 12.10
C GLN A 62 -16.64 -14.58 11.89
N GLN A 63 -17.16 -14.67 10.64
CA GLN A 63 -18.52 -15.12 10.38
C GLN A 63 -18.65 -16.20 9.28
N ASN A 64 -17.55 -16.63 8.63
CA ASN A 64 -17.64 -17.48 7.43
C ASN A 64 -16.65 -18.63 7.38
N VAL A 65 -17.11 -19.81 6.94
CA VAL A 65 -16.30 -21.02 6.70
C VAL A 65 -15.23 -20.79 5.61
N TYR A 66 -15.49 -19.89 4.65
CA TYR A 66 -14.56 -19.53 3.58
C TYR A 66 -13.54 -18.45 3.95
N ALA A 67 -13.44 -18.06 5.24
CA ALA A 67 -12.55 -17.01 5.73
C ALA A 67 -11.10 -17.16 5.23
N GLN A 68 -10.59 -18.39 5.16
CA GLN A 68 -9.23 -18.68 4.75
C GLN A 68 -8.98 -18.37 3.26
N GLY A 69 -9.96 -18.63 2.39
CA GLY A 69 -9.87 -18.29 0.97
C GLY A 69 -9.80 -16.78 0.74
N PHE A 70 -10.67 -16.02 1.41
CA PHE A 70 -10.63 -14.55 1.35
C PHE A 70 -9.33 -13.97 1.91
N LYS A 71 -8.79 -14.55 2.99
CA LYS A 71 -7.51 -14.12 3.57
C LYS A 71 -6.37 -14.27 2.56
N ILE A 72 -6.32 -15.38 1.83
CA ILE A 72 -5.31 -15.62 0.79
C ILE A 72 -5.51 -14.65 -0.37
N LEU A 73 -6.74 -14.51 -0.86
CA LEU A 73 -7.08 -13.62 -1.97
C LEU A 73 -6.67 -12.17 -1.68
N PHE A 74 -7.03 -11.64 -0.51
CA PHE A 74 -6.69 -10.28 -0.11
C PHE A 74 -5.19 -10.06 0.13
N SER A 75 -4.45 -11.12 0.48
CA SER A 75 -3.00 -11.04 0.62
C SER A 75 -2.26 -11.05 -0.72
N ILE A 76 -2.78 -11.77 -1.72
CA ILE A 76 -2.14 -11.93 -3.03
C ILE A 76 -2.52 -10.82 -4.00
N TYR A 77 -3.76 -10.34 -3.94
CA TYR A 77 -4.29 -9.25 -4.77
C TYR A 77 -3.33 -8.05 -4.95
N PRO A 78 -2.77 -7.42 -3.89
CA PRO A 78 -1.89 -6.26 -4.06
C PRO A 78 -0.63 -6.57 -4.86
N LEU A 79 -0.08 -7.77 -4.69
CA LEU A 79 1.14 -8.21 -5.38
C LEU A 79 0.85 -8.41 -6.87
N LEU A 80 -0.26 -9.07 -7.21
CA LEU A 80 -0.67 -9.27 -8.59
C LEU A 80 -1.03 -7.94 -9.28
N ALA A 81 -1.75 -7.05 -8.59
CA ALA A 81 -2.13 -5.75 -9.13
C ALA A 81 -0.89 -4.89 -9.48
N LEU A 82 0.11 -4.86 -8.58
CA LEU A 82 1.37 -4.15 -8.84
C LEU A 82 2.19 -4.81 -9.95
N MET A 83 2.27 -6.14 -9.97
CA MET A 83 3.02 -6.88 -11.00
C MET A 83 2.43 -6.63 -12.40
N LEU A 84 1.10 -6.66 -12.52
CA LEU A 84 0.41 -6.32 -13.76
C LEU A 84 0.67 -4.87 -14.15
N LEU A 85 0.57 -3.92 -13.22
CA LEU A 85 0.84 -2.51 -13.48
C LEU A 85 2.28 -2.29 -14.00
N MET A 86 3.28 -2.93 -13.39
CA MET A 86 4.68 -2.90 -13.84
C MET A 86 4.88 -3.49 -15.25
N ALA A 87 4.04 -4.43 -15.68
CA ALA A 87 4.11 -4.96 -17.04
C ALA A 87 3.73 -3.89 -18.09
N PHE A 88 2.81 -2.98 -17.75
CA PHE A 88 2.36 -1.87 -18.59
C PHE A 88 3.23 -0.60 -18.48
N LEU A 89 4.22 -0.57 -17.60
CA LEU A 89 5.13 0.59 -17.48
C LEU A 89 6.00 0.73 -18.74
N PRO A 90 6.25 1.97 -19.20
CA PRO A 90 7.19 2.25 -20.28
C PRO A 90 8.56 1.64 -20.02
N ALA A 91 9.25 1.21 -21.08
CA ALA A 91 10.57 0.58 -20.95
C ALA A 91 11.67 1.57 -20.52
N GLN A 92 11.46 2.87 -20.78
CA GLN A 92 12.39 3.93 -20.36
C GLN A 92 12.41 4.02 -18.83
N HIS A 93 13.62 3.93 -18.28
CA HIS A 93 13.92 3.88 -16.84
C HIS A 93 12.93 3.05 -16.00
N LYS A 94 12.51 1.89 -16.53
CA LYS A 94 11.50 1.02 -15.94
C LYS A 94 11.75 0.70 -14.46
N ILE A 95 13.01 0.62 -14.04
CA ILE A 95 13.40 0.37 -12.65
C ILE A 95 12.99 1.55 -11.75
N LEU A 96 13.26 2.80 -12.17
CA LEU A 96 12.94 4.00 -11.39
C LEU A 96 11.43 4.19 -11.26
N THR A 97 10.70 4.03 -12.37
CA THR A 97 9.24 4.13 -12.37
C THR A 97 8.58 2.98 -11.60
N SER A 98 9.17 1.78 -11.58
CA SER A 98 8.71 0.66 -10.76
C SER A 98 8.93 0.91 -9.26
N ILE A 99 10.06 1.49 -8.86
CA ILE A 99 10.30 1.90 -7.46
C ILE A 99 9.25 2.93 -7.02
N GLN A 100 8.95 3.91 -7.86
CA GLN A 100 7.89 4.89 -7.58
C GLN A 100 6.51 4.23 -7.48
N ALA A 101 6.18 3.29 -8.37
CA ALA A 101 4.91 2.57 -8.33
C ALA A 101 4.72 1.81 -7.00
N VAL A 102 5.75 1.08 -6.55
CA VAL A 102 5.75 0.43 -5.23
C VAL A 102 5.63 1.45 -4.11
N GLY A 103 6.39 2.55 -4.19
CA GLY A 103 6.37 3.61 -3.19
C GLY A 103 4.98 4.26 -3.05
N PHE A 104 4.32 4.59 -4.16
CA PHE A 104 2.98 5.18 -4.14
C PHE A 104 1.93 4.20 -3.62
N ALA A 105 2.01 2.91 -3.97
CA ALA A 105 1.13 1.91 -3.38
C ALA A 105 1.37 1.73 -1.88
N ALA A 106 2.63 1.76 -1.44
CA ALA A 106 2.96 1.74 -0.02
C ALA A 106 2.41 2.98 0.71
N LEU A 107 2.56 4.18 0.13
CA LEU A 107 2.00 5.41 0.69
C LEU A 107 0.48 5.36 0.84
N GLY A 108 -0.25 4.87 -0.18
CA GLY A 108 -1.70 4.71 -0.11
C GLY A 108 -2.13 3.83 1.08
N LEU A 109 -1.37 2.76 1.34
CA LEU A 109 -1.59 1.89 2.49
C LEU A 109 -1.23 2.56 3.82
N PHE A 110 -0.09 3.27 3.88
CA PHE A 110 0.42 3.90 5.09
C PHE A 110 -0.50 5.01 5.57
N ILE A 111 -0.98 5.87 4.66
CA ILE A 111 -1.90 6.97 4.97
C ILE A 111 -3.14 6.43 5.66
N MET A 112 -3.77 5.41 5.07
CA MET A 112 -4.98 4.81 5.64
C MET A 112 -4.71 4.12 6.98
N SER A 113 -3.60 3.39 7.08
CA SER A 113 -3.23 2.69 8.33
C SER A 113 -2.90 3.65 9.48
N ILE A 114 -2.25 4.78 9.22
CA ILE A 114 -1.96 5.80 10.23
C ILE A 114 -3.25 6.50 10.66
N TYR A 115 -4.14 6.81 9.71
CA TYR A 115 -5.39 7.49 9.99
C TYR A 115 -6.36 6.63 10.81
N GLN A 116 -6.46 5.33 10.53
CA GLN A 116 -7.32 4.41 11.28
C GLN A 116 -6.95 4.34 12.78
N ASN A 117 -5.66 4.41 13.11
CA ASN A 117 -5.17 4.38 14.49
C ASN A 117 -5.17 5.75 15.17
N ARG A 118 -5.70 6.79 14.52
CA ARG A 118 -5.89 8.09 15.14
C ARG A 118 -7.15 7.99 16.03
N ALA A 119 -6.97 8.13 17.34
CA ALA A 119 -8.11 8.36 18.23
C ALA A 119 -8.94 9.54 17.70
N LYS A 120 -10.27 9.39 17.69
CA LYS A 120 -11.17 10.53 17.46
C LYS A 120 -10.76 11.61 18.45
N ARG A 121 -10.31 12.76 17.94
CA ARG A 121 -9.93 13.92 18.77
C ARG A 121 -11.15 14.75 19.20
N PHE A 122 -12.35 14.27 18.92
CA PHE A 122 -13.62 14.91 19.24
C PHE A 122 -14.59 13.84 19.73
N ASP A 123 -14.75 13.79 21.05
CA ASP A 123 -15.99 13.49 21.76
C ASP A 123 -16.25 14.68 22.69
#